data_AF-A0A4Z2EJL9-F1
#
_entry.id   AF-A0A4Z2EJL9-F1
#
_cell.length_a   1.000
_cell.length_b   1.000
_cell.length_c   1.000
_cell.angle_alpha   90.00
_cell.angle_beta   90.00
_cell.angle_gamma   90.00
#
_symmetry.space_group_name_H-M   'P 1'
#
loop_
_entity.id
_entity.type
_entity.pdbx_description
1 polymer ?
#
loop_
_entity_poly.entity_id
_entity_poly.type
_entity_poly.pdbx_seq_one_letter_code
_entity_poly.pdbx_strand_id
1 'polypeptide(L)' 'MADLEAVLADVSYLMAMEKSKSTPAARASKKIILPEPR' A
#
# COMPACT_ATOMS: atom_id res chain seq x y z
N MET A 1 -22.10 -7.93 -4.52
CA MET A 1 -21.49 -8.83 -3.53
C MET A 1 -20.45 -8.04 -2.77
N ALA A 2 -20.83 -7.38 -1.67
CA ALA A 2 -19.95 -6.46 -0.95
C ALA A 2 -18.92 -7.17 -0.03
N ASP A 3 -19.24 -8.40 0.38
CA ASP A 3 -18.42 -9.17 1.33
C ASP A 3 -17.10 -9.65 0.70
N LEU A 4 -17.13 -10.09 -0.56
CA LEU A 4 -15.94 -10.58 -1.25
C LEU A 4 -14.92 -9.46 -1.52
N GLU A 5 -15.38 -8.27 -1.92
CA GLU A 5 -14.49 -7.14 -2.20
C GLU A 5 -13.79 -6.64 -0.93
N ALA A 6 -14.46 -6.66 0.22
CA ALA A 6 -13.86 -6.33 1.51
C ALA A 6 -12.77 -7.34 1.92
N VAL A 7 -13.05 -8.64 1.78
CA VAL A 7 -12.05 -9.70 2.04
C VAL A 7 -10.86 -9.58 1.10
N LEU A 8 -11.09 -9.31 -0.18
CA LEU A 8 -10.02 -9.11 -1.16
C LEU A 8 -9.17 -7.87 -0.86
N ALA A 9 -9.76 -6.79 -0.36
CA ALA A 9 -9.04 -5.59 0.06
C ALA A 9 -8.12 -5.87 1.26
N ASP A 10 -8.61 -6.58 2.27
CA ASP A 10 -7.84 -6.93 3.47
C ASP A 10 -6.65 -7.84 3.15
N VAL A 11 -6.88 -8.89 2.35
CA VAL A 11 -5.81 -9.81 1.92
C VAL A 11 -4.77 -9.09 1.07
N SER A 12 -5.20 -8.21 0.17
CA SER A 12 -4.28 -7.44 -0.69
C SER A 12 -3.42 -6.47 0.12
N TYR A 13 -4.01 -5.83 1.15
CA TYR A 13 -3.30 -4.93 2.05
C TYR A 13 -2.21 -5.67 2.83
N LEU A 14 -2.54 -6.82 3.45
CA LEU A 14 -1.58 -7.60 4.21
C LEU A 14 -0.41 -8.07 3.33
N MET A 15 -0.70 -8.57 2.13
CA MET A 15 0.32 -8.95 1.14
C MET A 15 1.19 -7.77 0.71
N ALA A 16 0.64 -6.56 0.59
CA ALA A 16 1.41 -5.35 0.29
C ALA A 16 2.35 -4.95 1.44
N MET A 17 1.89 -5.08 2.70
CA MET A 17 2.71 -4.86 3.89
C MET A 17 3.85 -5.88 4.01
N GLU A 18 3.65 -7.12 3.58
CA GLU A 18 4.72 -8.12 3.55
C GLU A 18 5.74 -7.86 2.45
N LYS A 19 5.28 -7.41 1.27
CA LYS A 19 6.16 -7.03 0.14
C LYS A 19 7.00 -5.79 0.42
N SER A 20 6.46 -4.81 1.16
CA SER A 20 7.16 -3.54 1.42
C SER A 20 8.39 -3.69 2.33
N LYS A 21 8.40 -4.70 3.21
CA LYS A 21 9.55 -5.01 4.09
C LYS A 21 10.83 -5.39 3.33
N SER A 22 10.68 -5.88 2.09
CA SER A 22 11.78 -6.33 1.24
C SER A 22 12.21 -5.26 0.22
N THR A 23 11.53 -4.11 0.17
CA THR A 23 11.93 -3.03 -0.75
C THR A 23 13.07 -2.21 -0.14
N PRO A 24 14.26 -2.17 -0.76
CA PRO A 24 15.35 -1.35 -0.24
C PRO A 24 14.94 0.13 -0.26
N ALA A 25 15.18 0.82 0.85
CA ALA A 25 14.92 2.25 1.05
C ALA A 25 15.49 3.16 -0.08
N ALA A 26 16.40 2.63 -0.90
CA ALA A 26 17.00 3.27 -2.06
C ALA A 26 16.01 3.67 -3.19
N ARG A 27 14.80 3.09 -3.28
CA ARG A 27 13.77 3.56 -4.25
C ARG A 27 12.88 4.69 -3.71
N ALA A 28 12.95 5.02 -2.42
CA ALA A 28 12.14 6.05 -1.77
C ALA A 28 12.72 7.47 -1.88
N SER A 29 13.80 7.68 -2.65
CA SER A 29 14.41 9.00 -2.84
C SER A 29 13.66 9.94 -3.80
N LYS A 30 12.50 9.54 -4.32
CA LYS A 30 11.58 10.49 -4.98
C LYS A 30 10.80 11.17 -3.88
N LYS A 31 11.00 12.47 -3.64
CA LYS A 31 10.20 13.26 -2.69
C LYS A 31 8.70 13.01 -2.96
N ILE A 32 8.07 12.20 -2.12
CA ILE A 32 6.62 11.99 -2.16
C ILE A 32 6.01 13.20 -1.45
N ILE A 33 5.61 14.22 -2.21
CA ILE A 33 4.85 15.35 -1.69
C ILE A 33 3.38 14.89 -1.69
N LEU A 34 2.81 14.67 -0.51
CA LEU A 34 1.38 14.45 -0.38
C LEU A 34 0.65 15.75 -0.77
N PRO A 35 -0.37 15.70 -1.63
CA PRO A 35 -1.20 16.87 -1.92
C PRO A 35 -1.94 17.30 -0.66
N GLU A 36 -2.10 18.61 -0.47
CA GLU A 36 -2.93 19.19 0.59
C GLU A 36 -4.37 18.63 0.49
N PRO A 37 -5.00 18.26 1.62
CA PRO A 37 -6.40 17.85 1.63
C PRO A 37 -7.30 19.00 1.16
N ARG A 38 -8.26 18.72 0.27
CA ARG A 38 -9.34 19.63 -0.11
C ARG A 38 -10.63 19.25 0.61
#